data_AF-A0A6N6P2M4-F1
#
_entry.id   AF-A0A6N6P2M4-F1
#
_cell.length_a   1.000
_cell.length_b   1.000
_cell.length_c   1.000
_cell.angle_alpha   90.00
_cell.angle_beta   90.00
_cell.angle_gamma   90.00
#
_symmetry.space_group_name_H-M   'P 1'
#
loop_
_entity.id
_entity.type
_entity.pdbx_description
1 polymer ?
#
loop_
_entity_poly.entity_id
_entity_poly.type
_entity_poly.pdbx_seq_one_letter_code
_entity_poly.pdbx_strand_id
1 'polypeptide(L)'
;HRSPRQRAVDLFSQLRVWDTEHNCGILIYVQWLDHTVEILADRGIAARVPQAEWDAICREMETAFKRGDYQTGSVAAITRASALLAQHFPASMQDRNELPDKPLVI
;
A
#
# COMPACT_ATOMS: atom_id res chain seq x y z
N HIS A 1 17.16 7.56 15.20
CA HIS A 1 15.89 7.85 14.52
C HIS A 1 15.57 6.69 13.59
N ARG A 2 14.33 6.19 13.57
CA ARG A 2 13.89 5.16 12.62
C ARG A 2 13.34 5.87 11.38
N SER A 3 13.70 5.43 10.17
CA SER A 3 13.14 6.01 8.94
C SER A 3 11.69 5.56 8.71
N PRO A 4 10.89 6.31 7.92
CA PRO A 4 9.53 5.92 7.56
C PRO A 4 9.48 4.52 6.93
N ARG A 5 10.41 4.23 6.00
CA ARG A 5 10.57 2.90 5.41
C ARG A 5 10.84 1.81 6.44
N GLN A 6 11.74 2.03 7.40
CA GLN A 6 12.02 1.05 8.45
C GLN A 6 10.75 0.78 9.28
N ARG A 7 9.98 1.83 9.62
CA ARG A 7 8.72 1.67 10.35
C ARG A 7 7.68 0.90 9.52
N ALA A 8 7.57 1.18 8.23
CA ALA A 8 6.68 0.45 7.33
C ALA A 8 7.04 -1.05 7.26
N VAL A 9 8.34 -1.38 7.16
CA VAL A 9 8.81 -2.79 7.13
C VAL A 9 8.47 -3.53 8.43
N ASP A 10 8.65 -2.88 9.57
CA ASP A 10 8.28 -3.46 10.87
C ASP A 10 6.78 -3.76 10.94
N LEU A 11 5.95 -2.81 10.51
CA LEU A 11 4.50 -2.95 10.52
C LEU A 11 4.01 -4.01 9.52
N PHE A 12 4.61 -4.07 8.34
CA PHE A 12 4.32 -5.11 7.35
C PHE A 12 4.51 -6.52 7.93
N SER A 13 5.56 -6.70 8.73
CA SER A 13 5.85 -7.95 9.42
C SER A 13 4.90 -8.20 10.60
N GLN A 14 4.67 -7.19 11.45
CA GLN A 14 3.81 -7.29 12.64
C GLN A 14 2.34 -7.56 12.29
N LEU A 15 1.84 -6.92 11.24
CA LEU A 15 0.48 -7.09 10.74
C LEU A 15 0.32 -8.30 9.82
N ARG A 16 1.41 -9.04 9.56
CA ARG A 16 1.44 -10.23 8.69
C ARG A 16 0.83 -9.98 7.30
N VAL A 17 1.13 -8.82 6.71
CA VAL A 17 0.58 -8.42 5.40
C VAL A 17 0.99 -9.38 4.28
N TRP A 18 2.12 -10.08 4.44
CA TRP A 18 2.60 -11.12 3.54
C TRP A 18 1.85 -12.46 3.66
N ASP A 19 1.03 -12.65 4.68
CA ASP A 19 0.33 -13.91 4.95
C ASP A 19 -0.99 -13.98 4.16
N THR A 20 -0.88 -13.83 2.85
CA THR A 20 -2.00 -14.02 1.89
C THR A 20 -1.73 -15.22 1.02
N GLU A 21 -2.77 -15.95 0.63
CA GLU A 21 -2.70 -17.18 -0.17
C GLU A 21 -1.92 -16.96 -1.47
N HIS A 22 -2.05 -15.77 -2.06
CA HIS A 22 -1.41 -15.41 -3.33
C HIS A 22 -0.20 -14.49 -3.20
N ASN A 23 0.26 -14.20 -1.97
CA ASN A 23 1.35 -13.26 -1.70
C ASN A 23 1.10 -11.90 -2.38
N CYS A 24 -0.14 -11.42 -2.25
CA CYS A 24 -0.66 -10.23 -2.92
C CYS A 24 -1.09 -9.13 -1.93
N GLY A 25 -0.54 -9.16 -0.71
CA GLY A 25 -0.73 -8.09 0.25
C GLY A 25 0.10 -6.84 -0.09
N ILE A 26 -0.50 -5.66 0.14
CA ILE A 26 0.20 -4.38 0.15
C ILE A 26 -0.03 -3.63 1.46
N LEU A 27 0.95 -2.84 1.90
CA LEU A 27 0.82 -1.89 2.99
C LEU A 27 1.05 -0.48 2.45
N ILE A 28 0.07 0.41 2.64
CA ILE A 28 0.23 1.85 2.45
C ILE A 28 0.45 2.47 3.83
N TYR A 29 1.68 2.91 4.09
CA TYR A 29 2.07 3.58 5.32
C TYR A 29 2.12 5.10 5.10
N VAL A 30 1.45 5.85 5.98
CA VAL A 30 1.41 7.32 5.96
C VAL A 30 2.02 7.86 7.25
N GLN A 31 3.04 8.70 7.12
CA GLN A 31 3.56 9.47 8.23
C GLN A 31 3.04 10.92 8.18
N TRP A 32 2.29 11.30 9.22
CA TRP A 32 1.62 12.60 9.27
C TRP A 32 2.54 13.81 9.36
N LEU A 33 3.68 13.71 10.08
CA LEU A 33 4.56 14.87 10.33
C LEU A 33 5.21 15.41 9.04
N ASP A 34 5.69 14.50 8.19
CA ASP A 34 6.45 14.85 6.99
C ASP A 34 5.66 14.59 5.70
N HIS A 35 4.38 14.22 5.82
CA HIS A 35 3.52 13.73 4.73
C HIS A 35 4.20 12.66 3.85
N THR A 36 5.07 11.84 4.45
CA THR A 36 5.82 10.80 3.73
C THR A 36 4.94 9.56 3.57
N VAL A 37 4.95 8.97 2.38
CA VAL A 37 4.17 7.77 2.06
C VAL A 37 5.09 6.64 1.61
N GLU A 38 4.94 5.47 2.22
CA GLU A 38 5.64 4.24 1.81
C GLU A 38 4.61 3.19 1.39
N ILE A 39 4.79 2.60 0.22
CA ILE A 39 4.01 1.45 -0.23
C ILE A 39 4.93 0.24 -0.29
N LEU A 40 4.62 -0.78 0.52
CA LEU A 40 5.32 -2.05 0.53
C LEU A 40 4.42 -3.12 -0.08
N ALA A 41 4.93 -3.82 -1.08
CA ALA A 41 4.25 -4.92 -1.74
C ALA A 41 4.92 -6.25 -1.38
N ASP A 42 4.11 -7.29 -1.20
CA ASP A 42 4.62 -8.63 -0.97
C ASP A 42 5.35 -9.19 -2.21
N ARG A 43 6.13 -10.25 -2.02
CA ARG A 43 6.99 -10.90 -3.02
C ARG A 43 6.24 -11.32 -4.28
N GLY A 44 4.98 -11.74 -4.16
CA GLY A 44 4.18 -12.16 -5.31
C GLY A 44 3.91 -10.98 -6.24
N ILE A 45 3.60 -9.82 -5.67
CA ILE A 45 3.40 -8.57 -6.39
C ILE A 45 4.73 -8.02 -6.91
N ALA A 46 5.77 -7.98 -6.07
CA ALA A 46 7.07 -7.45 -6.45
C ALA A 46 7.69 -8.19 -7.66
N ALA A 47 7.34 -9.46 -7.86
CA ALA A 47 7.74 -10.24 -9.03
C ALA A 47 7.00 -9.87 -10.33
N ARG A 48 5.85 -9.19 -10.25
CA ARG A 48 4.96 -8.89 -11.39
C ARG A 48 4.81 -7.40 -11.69
N VAL A 49 4.88 -6.56 -10.66
CA VAL A 49 4.66 -5.11 -10.74
C VAL A 49 5.97 -4.39 -10.40
N PRO A 50 6.53 -3.59 -11.31
CA PRO A 50 7.75 -2.84 -11.04
C PRO A 50 7.60 -1.87 -9.86
N GLN A 51 8.66 -1.73 -9.05
CA GLN A 51 8.70 -0.78 -7.92
C GLN A 51 8.32 0.66 -8.32
N ALA A 52 8.66 1.07 -9.55
CA ALA A 52 8.37 2.40 -10.07
C ALA A 52 6.87 2.75 -10.10
N GLU A 53 5.98 1.76 -10.24
CA GLU A 53 4.53 1.98 -10.19
C GLU A 53 4.07 2.39 -8.79
N TRP A 54 4.60 1.71 -7.76
CA TRP A 54 4.32 2.03 -6.36
C TRP A 54 4.92 3.37 -5.96
N ASP A 55 6.14 3.65 -6.42
CA ASP A 55 6.80 4.94 -6.17
C ASP A 55 6.01 6.11 -6.79
N ALA A 56 5.40 5.91 -7.96
CA ALA A 56 4.55 6.92 -8.60
C ALA A 56 3.28 7.20 -7.76
N ILE A 57 2.64 6.15 -7.24
CA ILE A 57 1.48 6.29 -6.35
C ILE A 57 1.86 7.04 -5.07
N CYS A 58 3.00 6.71 -4.45
CA CYS A 58 3.52 7.44 -3.30
C CYS A 58 3.64 8.94 -3.61
N ARG A 59 4.34 9.32 -4.68
CA ARG A 59 4.58 10.72 -5.05
C ARG A 59 3.29 11.51 -5.28
N GLU A 60 2.29 10.90 -5.92
CA GLU A 60 0.99 11.52 -6.15
C GLU A 60 0.23 11.75 -4.83
N MET A 61 0.23 10.74 -3.95
CA MET A 61 -0.39 10.83 -2.63
C MET A 61 0.28 11.90 -1.75
N GLU A 62 1.61 11.93 -1.72
CA GLU A 62 2.39 12.96 -1.02
C GLU A 62 2.08 14.37 -1.56
N THR A 63 1.96 14.52 -2.88
CA THR A 63 1.62 15.80 -3.52
C THR A 63 0.23 16.28 -3.13
N ALA A 64 -0.76 15.37 -3.08
CA ALA A 64 -2.09 15.68 -2.60
C ALA A 64 -2.08 16.09 -1.11
N PHE A 65 -1.33 15.36 -0.27
CA PHE A 65 -1.28 15.61 1.17
C PHE A 65 -0.61 16.94 1.50
N LYS A 66 0.46 17.31 0.78
CA LYS A 66 1.08 18.64 0.88
C LYS A 66 0.14 19.79 0.55
N ARG A 67 -0.93 19.53 -0.22
CA ARG A 67 -1.98 20.51 -0.57
C ARG A 67 -3.19 20.45 0.37
N GLY A 68 -3.21 19.55 1.35
CA GLY A 68 -4.35 19.31 2.25
C GLY A 68 -5.45 18.42 1.65
N ASP A 69 -5.25 17.87 0.45
CA ASP A 69 -6.22 17.06 -0.28
C ASP A 69 -6.17 15.58 0.15
N TYR A 70 -6.25 15.31 1.45
CA TYR A 70 -6.02 13.96 2.01
C TYR A 70 -7.00 12.90 1.50
N GLN A 71 -8.29 13.23 1.46
CA GLN A 71 -9.32 12.30 1.02
C GLN A 71 -9.11 11.91 -0.44
N THR A 72 -8.97 12.90 -1.33
CA THR A 72 -8.78 12.69 -2.75
C THR A 72 -7.50 11.92 -3.04
N GLY A 73 -6.39 12.29 -2.39
CA GLY A 73 -5.11 11.60 -2.53
C GLY A 73 -5.19 10.13 -2.11
N SER A 74 -5.86 9.84 -0.99
CA SER A 74 -6.02 8.48 -0.50
C SER A 74 -6.90 7.62 -1.41
N VAL A 75 -8.04 8.15 -1.85
CA VAL A 75 -8.94 7.45 -2.77
C VAL A 75 -8.27 7.17 -4.11
N ALA A 76 -7.51 8.14 -4.65
CA ALA A 76 -6.76 7.96 -5.89
C ALA A 76 -5.69 6.87 -5.77
N ALA A 77 -4.93 6.88 -4.66
CA ALA A 77 -3.89 5.89 -4.39
C ALA A 77 -4.46 4.47 -4.28
N ILE A 78 -5.52 4.28 -3.49
CA ILE A 78 -6.22 3.00 -3.34
C ILE A 78 -6.77 2.53 -4.70
N THR A 79 -7.39 3.43 -5.47
CA THR A 79 -7.95 3.10 -6.78
C THR A 79 -6.88 2.61 -7.75
N ARG A 80 -5.72 3.30 -7.83
CA ARG A 80 -4.60 2.88 -8.68
C ARG A 80 -3.99 1.56 -8.21
N ALA A 81 -3.78 1.40 -6.91
CA ALA A 81 -3.27 0.16 -6.34
C ALA A 81 -4.20 -1.02 -6.69
N SER A 82 -5.52 -0.87 -6.48
CA SER A 82 -6.50 -1.88 -6.83
C SER A 82 -6.51 -2.21 -8.33
N ALA A 83 -6.34 -1.22 -9.21
CA ALA A 83 -6.26 -1.45 -10.65
C ALA A 83 -5.01 -2.27 -11.04
N LEU A 84 -3.84 -1.96 -10.45
CA LEU A 84 -2.61 -2.75 -10.66
C LEU A 84 -2.80 -4.19 -10.17
N LEU A 85 -3.37 -4.37 -8.98
CA LEU A 85 -3.62 -5.70 -8.44
C LEU A 85 -4.59 -6.47 -9.34
N ALA A 86 -5.70 -5.88 -9.76
CA ALA A 86 -6.68 -6.56 -10.63
C ALA A 86 -6.10 -7.01 -11.98
N GLN A 87 -5.11 -6.30 -12.52
CA GLN A 87 -4.45 -6.68 -13.77
C GLN A 87 -3.55 -7.92 -13.62
N HIS A 88 -2.89 -8.08 -12.47
CA HIS A 88 -1.90 -9.13 -12.26
C HIS A 88 -2.40 -10.29 -11.36
N PHE A 89 -3.44 -10.03 -10.57
CA PHE A 89 -4.08 -10.92 -9.61
C PHE A 89 -5.60 -10.75 -9.75
N PRO A 90 -6.19 -11.22 -10.87
CA PRO A 90 -7.62 -11.08 -11.10
C PRO A 90 -8.40 -11.85 -10.03
N ALA A 91 -9.40 -11.20 -9.45
CA ALA A 91 -10.19 -11.80 -8.39
C ALA A 91 -11.00 -13.02 -8.87
N SER A 92 -11.06 -14.05 -8.06
CA SER A 92 -11.90 -15.23 -8.27
C SER A 92 -13.14 -15.19 -7.36
N MET A 93 -14.20 -15.93 -7.72
CA MET A 93 -15.40 -16.05 -6.89
C MET A 93 -15.16 -16.67 -5.51
N GLN A 94 -13.99 -17.27 -5.28
CA GLN A 94 -13.63 -17.94 -4.03
C GLN A 94 -12.78 -17.06 -3.10
N ASP A 95 -12.40 -15.86 -3.55
CA ASP A 95 -11.51 -14.98 -2.81
C ASP A 95 -12.17 -14.55 -1.51
N ARG A 96 -11.46 -14.78 -0.41
CA ARG A 96 -11.87 -14.35 0.93
C ARG A 96 -11.20 -13.03 1.25
N ASN A 97 -11.81 -12.24 2.14
CA ASN A 97 -11.12 -11.07 2.65
C ASN A 97 -10.02 -11.50 3.64
N GLU A 98 -8.77 -11.49 3.18
CA GLU A 98 -7.60 -11.97 3.94
C GLU A 98 -7.00 -10.90 4.86
N LEU A 99 -7.23 -9.61 4.55
CA LEU A 99 -6.72 -8.47 5.31
C LEU A 99 -7.87 -7.53 5.73
N PRO A 100 -7.80 -6.89 6.90
CA PRO A 100 -8.87 -5.99 7.35
C PRO A 100 -8.93 -4.72 6.50
N ASP A 101 -10.14 -4.29 6.12
CA ASP A 101 -10.36 -3.06 5.32
C ASP A 101 -10.19 -1.77 6.12
N LYS A 102 -10.17 -1.86 7.46
CA LYS A 102 -10.12 -0.69 8.33
C LYS A 102 -8.69 -0.16 8.43
N PRO A 103 -8.47 1.15 8.23
CA PRO A 103 -7.16 1.74 8.46
C PRO A 103 -6.78 1.60 9.93
N LEU A 104 -5.51 1.31 10.19
CA LEU A 104 -4.95 1.28 11.53
C LEU A 104 -4.30 2.63 11.87
N VAL A 105 -4.65 3.19 13.02
CA VAL A 105 -4.05 4.41 13.56
C VAL A 105 -3.20 4.05 14.77
N ILE A 106 -1.91 4.38 14.73
CA ILE A 106 -0.86 3.99 15.69
C ILE A 106 0.08 5.14 16.00
#